data_AF-A0A9J2PZY9-F1
#
_entry.id   AF-A0A9J2PZY9-F1
#
_cell.length_a   1.000
_cell.length_b   1.000
_cell.length_c   1.000
_cell.angle_alpha   90.00
_cell.angle_beta   90.00
_cell.angle_gamma   90.00
#
_symmetry.space_group_name_H-M   'P 1'
#
loop_
_entity.id
_entity.type
_entity.pdbx_description
1 polymer ?
#
loop_
_entity_poly.entity_id
_entity_poly.type
_entity_poly.pdbx_seq_one_letter_code
_entity_poly.pdbx_strand_id
1 'polypeptide(L)'
;METSEDQPQTSNCVLYECVPPEIIQRFDDYLAFEDSSNFQATMETSEDQPQTSSCVLYECVPPEIIQRFDDYLAFEDSSNFQISDDASDCYLQCCSGRLPKRSFNEENLFDILTKCDQITQVVIVVKEMGDLQGHFEEKQHRLLRETSPYHQGGYLGNFLSRAPRNLIPRLKSLSLHVDIMRESFRELWFPCPIQDLRYCIDKLFDATFETFVQISFCSASMHLKDYEVRNFLMSGMEIALKEMAEKQAKTDFSIGEFKGYVCLIQHRKLNLIIPNTSDLLLSVEFK
;
A
#
# COMPACT_ATOMS: atom_id res chain seq x y z
N MET A 1 -23.25 -6.69 -68.15
CA MET A 1 -23.61 -7.97 -67.50
C MET A 1 -22.53 -8.25 -66.50
N GLU A 2 -22.94 -8.31 -65.24
CA GLU A 2 -22.12 -8.16 -64.03
C GLU A 2 -21.02 -9.21 -63.92
N THR A 3 -19.82 -8.76 -63.57
CA THR A 3 -18.74 -9.58 -63.03
C THR A 3 -18.74 -9.40 -61.52
N SER A 4 -19.00 -10.48 -60.81
CA SER A 4 -18.97 -10.61 -59.35
C SER A 4 -17.54 -10.47 -58.83
N GLU A 5 -17.30 -9.46 -57.99
CA GLU A 5 -16.09 -9.36 -57.16
C GLU A 5 -16.31 -10.17 -55.87
N ASP A 6 -15.61 -11.29 -55.75
CA ASP A 6 -15.43 -12.00 -54.47
C ASP A 6 -14.49 -11.18 -53.57
N GLN A 7 -15.00 -10.72 -52.42
CA GLN A 7 -14.15 -10.24 -51.33
C GLN A 7 -13.65 -11.42 -50.49
N PRO A 8 -12.36 -11.47 -50.11
CA PRO A 8 -11.89 -12.49 -49.18
C PRO A 8 -12.36 -12.13 -47.77
N GLN A 9 -13.26 -12.95 -47.22
CA GLN A 9 -13.53 -12.98 -45.78
C GLN A 9 -12.28 -13.50 -45.07
N THR A 10 -11.51 -12.59 -44.47
CA THR A 10 -10.46 -12.95 -43.51
C THR A 10 -11.11 -13.47 -42.24
N SER A 11 -11.30 -14.80 -42.19
CA SER A 11 -11.66 -15.52 -40.98
C SER A 11 -10.45 -15.52 -40.04
N ASN A 12 -10.37 -14.54 -39.14
CA ASN A 12 -9.49 -14.58 -37.98
C ASN A 12 -10.11 -15.50 -36.90
N CYS A 13 -10.25 -16.80 -37.22
CA CYS A 13 -10.50 -17.82 -36.20
C CYS A 13 -9.14 -18.31 -35.70
N VAL A 14 -8.66 -17.72 -34.61
CA VAL A 14 -7.58 -18.32 -33.82
C VAL A 14 -8.24 -19.38 -32.93
N LEU A 15 -8.04 -20.65 -33.27
CA LEU A 15 -8.51 -21.80 -32.48
C LEU A 15 -7.77 -21.85 -31.14
N TYR A 16 -8.49 -21.63 -30.05
CA TYR A 16 -8.00 -21.70 -28.67
C TYR A 16 -7.99 -23.14 -28.10
N GLU A 17 -7.71 -24.15 -28.93
CA GLU A 17 -7.51 -25.55 -28.48
C GLU A 17 -6.24 -25.75 -27.63
N CYS A 18 -5.46 -24.69 -27.41
CA CYS A 18 -4.19 -24.71 -26.69
C CYS A 18 -4.19 -23.83 -25.43
N VAL A 19 -5.35 -23.49 -24.86
CA VAL A 19 -5.40 -22.74 -23.60
C VAL A 19 -5.02 -23.70 -22.45
N PRO A 20 -3.91 -23.46 -21.73
CA PRO A 20 -3.50 -24.30 -20.62
C PRO A 20 -4.62 -24.39 -19.56
N PRO A 21 -4.83 -25.55 -18.91
CA PRO A 21 -5.86 -25.73 -17.88
C PRO A 21 -5.79 -24.68 -16.76
N GLU A 22 -4.60 -24.16 -16.48
CA GLU A 22 -4.37 -23.11 -15.49
C GLU A 22 -5.06 -21.79 -15.87
N ILE A 23 -5.16 -21.47 -17.17
CA ILE A 23 -5.86 -20.28 -17.64
C ILE A 23 -7.38 -20.46 -17.53
N ILE A 24 -7.90 -21.67 -17.76
CA ILE A 24 -9.33 -21.99 -17.60
C ILE A 24 -9.74 -21.86 -16.14
N GLN A 25 -8.94 -22.40 -15.20
CA GLN A 25 -9.19 -22.26 -13.77
C GLN A 25 -9.21 -20.78 -13.35
N ARG A 26 -8.26 -19.97 -13.83
CA ARG A 26 -8.26 -18.52 -13.55
C ARG A 26 -9.47 -17.80 -14.12
N PHE A 27 -10.02 -18.29 -15.23
CA PHE A 27 -11.24 -17.75 -15.83
C PHE A 27 -12.46 -18.04 -14.95
N ASP A 28 -12.57 -19.26 -14.43
CA ASP A 28 -13.61 -19.64 -13.48
C ASP A 28 -13.50 -18.86 -12.16
N ASP A 29 -12.27 -18.67 -11.65
CA ASP A 29 -12.00 -17.89 -10.45
C ASP A 29 -12.36 -16.39 -10.63
N TYR A 30 -12.09 -15.81 -11.81
CA TYR A 30 -12.51 -14.45 -12.16
C TYR A 30 -14.04 -14.29 -12.19
N LEU A 31 -14.76 -15.24 -12.81
CA LEU A 31 -16.21 -15.21 -12.85
C LEU A 31 -16.82 -15.33 -11.44
N ALA A 32 -16.27 -16.20 -10.61
CA ALA A 32 -16.67 -16.31 -9.20
C ALA A 32 -16.37 -15.02 -8.40
N PHE A 33 -15.28 -14.32 -8.72
CA PHE A 33 -14.95 -13.02 -8.14
C PHE A 33 -16.00 -11.96 -8.49
N GLU A 34 -16.32 -11.77 -9.78
CA GLU A 34 -17.32 -10.79 -10.24
C GLU A 34 -18.70 -11.02 -9.60
N ASP A 35 -19.12 -12.29 -9.53
CA ASP A 35 -20.37 -12.69 -8.89
C ASP A 35 -20.39 -12.35 -7.39
N SER A 36 -19.23 -12.46 -6.71
CA SER A 36 -19.11 -12.10 -5.30
C SER A 36 -19.15 -10.59 -5.04
N SER A 37 -18.64 -9.78 -5.98
CA SER A 37 -18.63 -8.31 -5.89
C SER A 37 -19.95 -7.65 -6.33
N ASN A 38 -20.82 -8.34 -7.07
CA ASN A 38 -22.11 -7.83 -7.54
C ASN A 38 -23.30 -8.15 -6.62
N PHE A 39 -23.07 -8.58 -5.38
CA PHE A 39 -24.11 -8.90 -4.41
C PHE A 39 -24.77 -7.65 -3.78
N GLN A 40 -25.35 -6.79 -4.63
CA GLN A 40 -26.41 -5.86 -4.22
C GLN A 40 -27.56 -5.72 -5.23
N ALA A 41 -27.64 -6.56 -6.27
CA ALA A 41 -28.79 -6.55 -7.16
C ALA A 41 -29.28 -7.96 -7.50
N THR A 42 -30.51 -8.23 -7.06
CA THR A 42 -31.46 -9.23 -7.60
C THR A 42 -31.32 -10.65 -7.07
N MET A 43 -31.97 -10.92 -5.93
CA MET A 43 -32.62 -12.22 -5.70
C MET A 43 -33.94 -12.23 -6.47
N GLU A 44 -34.10 -13.17 -7.41
CA GLU A 44 -35.35 -13.94 -7.59
C GLU A 44 -35.12 -15.14 -8.54
N THR A 45 -35.13 -16.33 -7.93
CA THR A 45 -35.65 -17.65 -8.36
C THR A 45 -35.34 -18.23 -9.75
N SER A 46 -34.73 -19.43 -9.80
CA SER A 46 -35.43 -20.73 -9.91
C SER A 46 -34.47 -21.92 -10.03
N GLU A 47 -34.90 -23.08 -9.51
CA GLU A 47 -34.19 -24.36 -9.32
C GLU A 47 -34.02 -25.24 -10.60
N ASP A 48 -33.21 -26.31 -10.42
CA ASP A 48 -33.10 -27.61 -11.13
C ASP A 48 -32.07 -27.89 -12.27
N GLN A 49 -30.96 -28.56 -11.87
CA GLN A 49 -30.38 -29.86 -12.34
C GLN A 49 -30.02 -30.12 -13.84
N PRO A 50 -29.19 -31.16 -14.18
CA PRO A 50 -27.78 -31.40 -13.87
C PRO A 50 -26.90 -31.65 -15.14
N GLN A 51 -25.57 -31.57 -14.94
CA GLN A 51 -24.45 -32.08 -15.75
C GLN A 51 -24.69 -32.50 -17.23
N THR A 52 -24.14 -31.71 -18.15
CA THR A 52 -23.63 -32.21 -19.44
C THR A 52 -22.24 -31.63 -19.70
N SER A 53 -21.32 -32.52 -20.10
CA SER A 53 -20.02 -32.22 -20.66
C SER A 53 -20.07 -31.05 -21.64
N SER A 54 -19.53 -29.88 -21.26
CA SER A 54 -19.28 -28.81 -22.21
C SER A 54 -17.79 -28.60 -22.32
N CYS A 55 -17.23 -29.12 -23.41
CA CYS A 55 -16.14 -28.42 -24.07
C CYS A 55 -16.74 -27.05 -24.44
N VAL A 56 -16.63 -26.08 -23.53
CA VAL A 56 -17.13 -24.72 -23.76
C VAL A 56 -16.20 -24.13 -24.80
N LEU A 57 -16.64 -24.16 -26.05
CA LEU A 57 -15.98 -23.47 -27.15
C LEU A 57 -16.05 -21.97 -26.83
N TYR A 58 -14.95 -21.41 -26.34
CA TYR A 58 -14.72 -19.98 -26.14
C TYR A 58 -14.64 -19.21 -27.48
N GLU A 59 -15.33 -19.64 -28.53
CA GLU A 59 -15.25 -19.08 -29.88
C GLU A 59 -15.87 -17.68 -30.00
N CYS A 60 -16.54 -17.19 -28.96
CA CYS A 60 -17.19 -15.87 -28.97
C CYS A 60 -17.04 -15.16 -27.62
N VAL A 61 -15.85 -15.19 -26.99
CA VAL A 61 -15.61 -14.33 -25.82
C VAL A 61 -15.59 -12.88 -26.30
N PRO A 62 -16.54 -12.03 -25.87
CA PRO A 62 -16.54 -10.63 -26.24
C PRO A 62 -15.20 -9.99 -25.87
N PRO A 63 -14.66 -9.07 -26.68
CA PRO A 63 -13.41 -8.37 -26.38
C PRO A 63 -13.40 -7.74 -24.98
N GLU A 64 -14.57 -7.36 -24.47
CA GLU A 64 -14.76 -6.84 -23.12
C GLU A 64 -14.43 -7.87 -22.03
N ILE A 65 -14.76 -9.15 -22.24
CA ILE A 65 -14.44 -10.23 -21.31
C ILE A 65 -12.94 -10.56 -21.39
N ILE A 66 -12.35 -10.54 -22.59
CA ILE A 66 -10.89 -10.72 -22.75
C ILE A 66 -10.15 -9.60 -22.02
N GLN A 67 -10.55 -8.35 -22.22
CA GLN A 67 -9.96 -7.20 -21.52
C GLN A 67 -10.10 -7.32 -20.00
N ARG A 68 -11.28 -7.73 -19.52
CA ARG A 68 -11.53 -7.98 -18.09
C ARG A 68 -10.70 -9.12 -17.53
N PHE A 69 -10.45 -10.16 -18.31
CA PHE A 69 -9.65 -11.29 -17.91
C PHE A 69 -8.15 -10.95 -17.88
N ASP A 70 -7.64 -10.28 -18.92
CA ASP A 70 -6.30 -9.69 -18.93
C ASP A 70 -6.14 -8.72 -17.76
N ASP A 71 -7.22 -7.99 -17.46
CA ASP A 71 -7.26 -7.16 -16.28
C ASP A 71 -7.13 -8.04 -15.03
N TYR A 72 -7.98 -9.02 -14.78
CA TYR A 72 -7.89 -9.91 -13.63
C TYR A 72 -6.51 -10.58 -13.48
N LEU A 73 -5.92 -11.12 -14.54
CA LEU A 73 -4.59 -11.74 -14.49
C LEU A 73 -3.51 -10.75 -14.05
N ALA A 74 -3.55 -9.53 -14.60
CA ALA A 74 -2.64 -8.47 -14.17
C ALA A 74 -2.88 -7.99 -12.73
N PHE A 75 -4.05 -8.27 -12.14
CA PHE A 75 -4.33 -8.02 -10.72
C PHE A 75 -3.53 -8.99 -9.86
N GLU A 76 -3.59 -10.28 -10.19
CA GLU A 76 -2.88 -11.35 -9.48
C GLU A 76 -1.35 -11.19 -9.58
N ASP A 77 -0.85 -10.74 -10.74
CA ASP A 77 0.58 -10.51 -10.99
C ASP A 77 1.13 -9.23 -10.32
N SER A 78 0.35 -8.57 -9.46
CA SER A 78 0.78 -7.37 -8.74
C SER A 78 1.78 -7.70 -7.64
N SER A 79 2.97 -7.11 -7.71
CA SER A 79 4.01 -7.29 -6.69
C SER A 79 4.13 -6.14 -5.70
N ASN A 80 3.70 -4.95 -6.12
CA ASN A 80 3.86 -3.72 -5.37
C ASN A 80 2.48 -3.28 -4.88
N PHE A 81 2.37 -3.16 -3.56
CA PHE A 81 1.14 -2.81 -2.87
C PHE A 81 1.35 -1.49 -2.15
N GLN A 82 0.55 -0.48 -2.45
CA GLN A 82 0.51 0.76 -1.70
C GLN A 82 -0.84 0.94 -1.02
N ILE A 83 -0.82 1.22 0.28
CA ILE A 83 -1.99 1.60 1.06
C ILE A 83 -1.74 2.97 1.67
N SER A 84 -2.78 3.78 1.71
CA SER A 84 -2.73 5.17 2.14
C SER A 84 -3.92 5.52 3.04
N ASP A 85 -3.76 6.53 3.90
CA ASP A 85 -4.86 7.16 4.62
C ASP A 85 -5.84 7.90 3.68
N ASP A 86 -5.35 8.30 2.50
CA ASP A 86 -6.15 8.75 1.37
C ASP A 86 -6.53 7.57 0.45
N ALA A 87 -7.83 7.29 0.32
CA ALA A 87 -8.34 6.21 -0.52
C ALA A 87 -7.96 6.34 -2.01
N SER A 88 -7.72 7.56 -2.49
CA SER A 88 -7.28 7.78 -3.88
C SER A 88 -5.82 7.35 -4.15
N ASP A 89 -5.03 7.20 -3.08
CA ASP A 89 -3.62 6.79 -3.12
C ASP A 89 -3.40 5.31 -2.74
N CYS A 90 -4.47 4.54 -2.54
CA CYS A 90 -4.42 3.09 -2.36
C CYS A 90 -4.38 2.39 -3.72
N TYR A 91 -3.31 1.68 -4.05
CA TYR A 91 -3.21 0.98 -5.33
C TYR A 91 -2.31 -0.26 -5.34
N LEU A 92 -2.53 -1.09 -6.35
CA LEU A 92 -1.68 -2.20 -6.77
C LEU A 92 -0.92 -1.82 -8.04
N GLN A 93 0.31 -2.33 -8.17
CA GLN A 93 1.10 -2.17 -9.38
C GLN A 93 1.83 -3.48 -9.75
N CYS A 94 1.68 -3.87 -11.02
CA CYS A 94 2.38 -5.00 -11.61
C CYS A 94 3.90 -4.78 -11.69
N CYS A 95 4.68 -5.84 -11.53
CA CYS A 95 6.15 -5.86 -11.64
C CYS A 95 6.66 -5.16 -12.91
N SER A 96 5.93 -5.29 -14.01
CA SER A 96 6.36 -4.78 -15.32
C SER A 96 6.30 -3.25 -15.42
N GLY A 97 5.56 -2.58 -14.53
CA GLY A 97 5.33 -1.13 -14.55
C GLY A 97 4.62 -0.61 -15.80
N ARG A 98 4.28 -1.48 -16.76
CA ARG A 98 3.65 -1.13 -18.05
C ARG A 98 2.14 -0.96 -17.95
N LEU A 99 1.54 -1.62 -16.96
CA LEU A 99 0.10 -1.58 -16.72
C LEU A 99 -0.25 -0.46 -15.74
N PRO A 100 -1.42 0.16 -15.90
CA PRO A 100 -1.87 1.22 -15.01
C PRO A 100 -1.98 0.71 -13.57
N LYS A 101 -1.77 1.63 -12.62
CA LYS A 101 -2.05 1.39 -11.21
C LYS A 101 -3.53 1.07 -11.03
N ARG A 102 -3.83 0.17 -10.10
CA ARG A 102 -5.21 -0.22 -9.81
C ARG A 102 -5.60 0.16 -8.41
N SER A 103 -6.57 1.05 -8.31
CA SER A 103 -7.05 1.52 -7.03
C SER A 103 -7.85 0.45 -6.30
N PHE A 104 -7.81 0.49 -4.98
CA PHE A 104 -8.63 -0.37 -4.13
C PHE A 104 -9.10 0.36 -2.88
N ASN A 105 -10.15 -0.16 -2.24
CA ASN A 105 -10.60 0.33 -0.94
C ASN A 105 -9.90 -0.44 0.19
N GLU A 106 -9.34 0.28 1.16
CA GLU A 106 -8.72 -0.26 2.36
C GLU A 106 -9.62 -1.27 3.12
N GLU A 107 -10.95 -1.12 3.07
CA GLU A 107 -11.88 -2.05 3.70
C GLU A 107 -11.71 -3.49 3.19
N ASN A 108 -11.29 -3.65 1.93
CA ASN A 108 -11.07 -4.94 1.27
C ASN A 108 -9.62 -5.45 1.42
N LEU A 109 -8.81 -4.85 2.30
CA LEU A 109 -7.38 -5.14 2.46
C LEU A 109 -7.08 -6.63 2.55
N PHE A 110 -7.81 -7.35 3.41
CA PHE A 110 -7.55 -8.77 3.66
C PHE A 110 -7.79 -9.61 2.39
N ASP A 111 -8.92 -9.38 1.70
CA ASP A 111 -9.28 -10.13 0.50
C ASP A 111 -8.29 -9.86 -0.64
N ILE A 112 -7.86 -8.62 -0.80
CA ILE A 112 -6.88 -8.22 -1.81
C ILE A 112 -5.53 -8.90 -1.55
N LEU A 113 -5.00 -8.81 -0.33
CA LEU A 113 -3.73 -9.42 0.03
C LEU A 113 -3.76 -10.96 -0.02
N THR A 114 -4.96 -11.55 0.10
CA THR A 114 -5.18 -12.99 -0.03
C THR A 114 -5.18 -13.42 -1.50
N LYS A 115 -5.82 -12.65 -2.38
CA LYS A 115 -5.91 -12.92 -3.83
C LYS A 115 -4.60 -12.60 -4.56
N CYS A 116 -3.93 -11.51 -4.22
CA CYS A 116 -2.66 -11.11 -4.81
C CYS A 116 -1.48 -11.81 -4.10
N ASP A 117 -1.26 -13.07 -4.44
CA ASP A 117 -0.22 -13.91 -3.84
C ASP A 117 1.22 -13.60 -4.33
N GLN A 118 1.37 -12.67 -5.28
CA GLN A 118 2.66 -12.19 -5.78
C GLN A 118 3.15 -10.91 -5.09
N ILE A 119 2.39 -10.34 -4.15
CA ILE A 119 2.81 -9.15 -3.41
C ILE A 119 4.09 -9.45 -2.61
N THR A 120 5.15 -8.70 -2.92
CA THR A 120 6.45 -8.79 -2.24
C THR A 120 6.93 -7.45 -1.69
N GLN A 121 6.29 -6.35 -2.08
CA GLN A 121 6.63 -5.01 -1.59
C GLN A 121 5.36 -4.32 -1.10
N VAL A 122 5.41 -3.83 0.14
CA VAL A 122 4.32 -3.06 0.74
C VAL A 122 4.84 -1.67 1.09
N VAL A 123 4.09 -0.65 0.68
CA VAL A 123 4.31 0.75 1.04
C VAL A 123 3.06 1.26 1.74
N ILE A 124 3.22 1.73 2.97
CA ILE A 124 2.19 2.40 3.75
C ILE A 124 2.52 3.89 3.72
N VAL A 125 1.59 4.71 3.26
CA VAL A 125 1.72 6.16 3.21
C VAL A 125 0.67 6.78 4.12
N VAL A 126 1.05 7.76 4.92
CA VAL A 126 0.13 8.51 5.78
C VAL A 126 0.48 9.98 5.66
N LYS A 127 -0.45 10.82 5.22
CA LYS A 127 -0.23 12.27 5.06
C LYS A 127 -0.95 13.10 6.14
N GLU A 128 -1.97 12.51 6.76
CA GLU A 128 -2.75 13.13 7.81
C GLU A 128 -2.80 12.17 9.00
N MET A 129 -2.32 12.63 10.15
CA MET A 129 -2.49 11.84 11.38
C MET A 129 -3.97 11.72 11.71
N GLY A 130 -4.42 10.50 11.96
CA GLY A 130 -5.74 10.25 12.54
C GLY A 130 -5.91 10.91 13.91
N ASP A 131 -7.14 10.91 14.40
CA ASP A 131 -7.53 11.67 15.59
C ASP A 131 -6.67 11.28 16.83
N LEU A 132 -6.07 12.30 17.46
CA LEU A 132 -5.25 12.18 18.66
C LEU A 132 -6.10 12.10 19.93
N GLN A 133 -7.41 12.35 19.83
CA GLN A 133 -8.38 12.26 20.94
C GLN A 133 -8.97 10.85 21.13
N GLY A 134 -8.56 9.88 20.33
CA GLY A 134 -9.06 8.50 20.44
C GLY A 134 -8.66 7.81 21.74
N HIS A 135 -9.57 7.03 22.32
CA HIS A 135 -9.20 6.06 23.34
C HIS A 135 -8.20 5.07 22.73
N PHE A 136 -6.95 5.13 23.22
CA PHE A 136 -5.84 4.31 22.74
C PHE A 136 -6.03 2.79 22.96
N GLU A 137 -7.14 2.35 23.57
CA GLU A 137 -7.27 1.00 24.11
C GLU A 137 -8.34 0.06 23.48
N GLU A 138 -9.25 0.46 22.58
CA GLU A 138 -10.48 -0.37 22.41
C GLU A 138 -10.84 -0.98 21.05
N LYS A 139 -10.12 -0.72 19.95
CA LYS A 139 -10.52 -1.31 18.65
C LYS A 139 -9.38 -2.05 17.97
N GLN A 140 -9.52 -3.39 17.90
CA GLN A 140 -8.82 -4.21 16.92
C GLN A 140 -9.35 -3.85 15.53
N HIS A 141 -8.43 -3.66 14.59
CA HIS A 141 -8.67 -3.38 13.16
C HIS A 141 -9.26 -1.99 12.90
N ARG A 142 -8.40 -0.97 12.90
CA ARG A 142 -8.75 0.40 12.50
C ARG A 142 -8.36 0.63 11.05
N LEU A 143 -9.09 1.51 10.37
CA LEU A 143 -8.62 2.08 9.11
C LEU A 143 -7.36 2.93 9.36
N LEU A 144 -6.52 3.15 8.34
CA LEU A 144 -5.30 3.94 8.50
C LEU A 144 -5.62 5.36 8.98
N ARG A 145 -6.65 5.99 8.41
CA ARG A 145 -7.15 7.32 8.83
C ARG A 145 -7.63 7.39 10.28
N GLU A 146 -7.94 6.24 10.90
CA GLU A 146 -8.39 6.12 12.30
C GLU A 146 -7.26 5.67 13.24
N THR A 147 -6.08 5.41 12.66
CA THR A 147 -4.88 5.01 13.37
C THR A 147 -4.02 6.24 13.62
N SER A 148 -3.15 6.19 14.63
CA SER A 148 -2.15 7.24 14.84
C SER A 148 -0.82 6.61 15.22
N PRO A 149 0.31 7.30 14.95
CA PRO A 149 1.64 6.78 15.22
C PRO A 149 1.98 6.77 16.74
N TYR A 150 1.03 7.19 17.57
CA TYR A 150 1.10 7.16 19.04
C TYR A 150 0.35 5.97 19.65
N HIS A 151 -0.48 5.26 18.88
CA HIS A 151 -1.11 4.02 19.32
C HIS A 151 -0.09 2.89 19.43
N GLN A 152 -0.32 1.96 20.35
CA GLN A 152 0.55 0.78 20.48
C GLN A 152 0.61 0.03 19.14
N GLY A 153 1.83 -0.18 18.65
CA GLY A 153 2.10 -0.82 17.36
C GLY A 153 1.96 0.10 16.14
N GLY A 154 1.43 1.31 16.29
CA GLY A 154 1.35 2.30 15.22
C GLY A 154 0.61 1.81 13.98
N TYR A 155 1.01 2.34 12.81
CA TYR A 155 0.47 1.95 11.51
C TYR A 155 0.94 0.56 11.08
N LEU A 156 2.19 0.19 11.37
CA LEU A 156 2.76 -1.12 11.01
C LEU A 156 2.05 -2.27 11.73
N GLY A 157 1.88 -2.14 13.05
CA GLY A 157 1.17 -3.12 13.86
C GLY A 157 -0.30 -3.23 13.46
N ASN A 158 -0.97 -2.10 13.19
CA ASN A 158 -2.34 -2.12 12.70
C ASN A 158 -2.46 -2.82 11.33
N PHE A 159 -1.60 -2.47 10.37
CA PHE A 159 -1.57 -3.09 9.04
C PHE A 159 -1.33 -4.61 9.15
N LEU A 160 -0.30 -5.03 9.87
CA LEU A 160 0.05 -6.44 9.99
C LEU A 160 -0.97 -7.26 10.80
N SER A 161 -1.75 -6.63 11.67
CA SER A 161 -2.87 -7.30 12.34
C SER A 161 -4.02 -7.65 11.39
N ARG A 162 -4.17 -6.89 10.30
CA ARG A 162 -5.21 -7.05 9.27
C ARG A 162 -4.72 -7.78 8.02
N ALA A 163 -3.41 -7.91 7.84
CA ALA A 163 -2.82 -8.65 6.73
C ALA A 163 -2.93 -10.17 6.94
N PRO A 164 -3.12 -10.96 5.87
CA PRO A 164 -3.12 -12.40 5.98
C PRO A 164 -1.71 -12.91 6.34
N ARG A 165 -1.65 -13.94 7.20
CA ARG A 165 -0.38 -14.44 7.77
C ARG A 165 0.63 -14.94 6.73
N ASN A 166 0.14 -15.37 5.56
CA ASN A 166 0.97 -15.83 4.45
C ASN A 166 1.67 -14.69 3.70
N LEU A 167 1.37 -13.42 3.98
CA LEU A 167 2.07 -12.27 3.39
C LEU A 167 3.51 -12.16 3.89
N ILE A 168 3.70 -12.19 5.21
CA ILE A 168 4.98 -12.02 5.90
C ILE A 168 6.15 -12.81 5.27
N PRO A 169 6.06 -14.14 5.05
CA PRO A 169 7.17 -14.91 4.50
C PRO A 169 7.50 -14.61 3.03
N ARG A 170 6.63 -13.88 2.30
CA ARG A 170 6.82 -13.52 0.89
C ARG A 170 7.42 -12.12 0.70
N LEU A 171 7.32 -11.26 1.71
CA LEU A 171 7.79 -9.89 1.61
C LEU A 171 9.30 -9.85 1.34
N LYS A 172 9.69 -8.87 0.52
CA LYS A 172 11.06 -8.41 0.30
C LYS A 172 11.28 -7.06 0.97
N SER A 173 10.24 -6.21 0.98
CA SER A 173 10.29 -4.94 1.70
C SER A 173 8.93 -4.53 2.27
N LEU A 174 8.98 -3.81 3.40
CA LEU A 174 7.87 -3.13 4.05
C LEU A 174 8.30 -1.70 4.40
N SER A 175 7.70 -0.72 3.74
CA SER A 175 8.00 0.70 3.94
C SER A 175 6.82 1.42 4.58
N LEU A 176 7.09 2.25 5.59
CA LEU A 176 6.14 3.19 6.17
C LEU A 176 6.65 4.62 5.95
N HIS A 177 5.82 5.47 5.36
CA HIS A 177 6.04 6.90 5.20
C HIS A 177 4.92 7.65 5.92
N VAL A 178 5.27 8.40 6.96
CA VAL A 178 4.35 9.27 7.69
C VAL A 178 4.77 10.71 7.47
N ASP A 179 3.99 11.47 6.73
CA ASP A 179 4.19 12.89 6.48
C ASP A 179 3.20 13.69 7.32
N ILE A 180 3.70 14.47 8.28
CA ILE A 180 2.87 15.22 9.22
C ILE A 180 2.95 16.70 8.86
N MET A 181 1.97 17.18 8.10
CA MET A 181 1.88 18.59 7.71
C MET A 181 0.95 19.36 8.64
N ARG A 182 1.40 20.51 9.14
CA ARG A 182 0.59 21.46 9.93
C ARG A 182 0.79 22.89 9.43
N GLU A 183 -0.10 23.79 9.81
CA GLU A 183 0.10 25.21 9.50
C GLU A 183 1.29 25.76 10.27
N SER A 184 1.44 25.36 11.54
CA SER A 184 2.55 25.75 12.43
C SER A 184 2.94 24.57 13.34
N PHE A 185 4.23 24.49 13.70
CA PHE A 185 4.71 23.47 14.65
C PHE A 185 4.04 23.53 16.03
N ARG A 186 3.38 24.64 16.41
CA ARG A 186 2.65 24.68 17.69
C ARG A 186 1.52 23.67 17.78
N GLU A 187 0.98 23.27 16.63
CA GLU A 187 -0.04 22.23 16.55
C GLU A 187 0.54 20.83 16.82
N LEU A 188 1.88 20.70 16.84
CA LEU A 188 2.63 19.46 17.09
C LEU A 188 3.21 19.44 18.52
N TRP A 189 2.39 19.73 19.53
CA TRP A 189 2.80 19.74 20.94
C TRP A 189 2.98 18.33 21.55
N PHE A 190 2.92 17.29 20.73
CA PHE A 190 3.08 15.89 21.12
C PHE A 190 4.56 15.47 21.07
N PRO A 191 4.97 14.45 21.84
CA PRO A 191 6.33 13.91 21.72
C PRO A 191 6.59 13.34 20.32
N CYS A 192 7.84 13.06 20.00
CA CYS A 192 8.16 12.28 18.80
C CYS A 192 7.41 10.93 18.86
N PRO A 193 6.68 10.53 17.80
CA PRO A 193 6.06 9.22 17.72
C PRO A 193 7.15 8.16 17.56
N ILE A 194 7.03 7.09 18.33
CA ILE A 194 8.03 6.00 18.39
C ILE A 194 7.42 4.62 18.32
N GLN A 195 6.08 4.50 18.21
CA GLN A 195 5.42 3.21 18.34
C GLN A 195 5.71 2.30 17.15
N ASP A 196 5.68 2.83 15.92
CA ASP A 196 6.09 2.09 14.71
C ASP A 196 7.56 1.67 14.79
N LEU A 197 8.44 2.56 15.26
CA LEU A 197 9.87 2.29 15.42
C LEU A 197 10.13 1.15 16.41
N ARG A 198 9.46 1.17 17.57
CA ARG A 198 9.53 0.09 18.56
C ARG A 198 8.93 -1.19 18.05
N TYR A 199 7.81 -1.12 17.32
CA TYR A 199 7.21 -2.29 16.70
C TYR A 199 8.18 -2.99 15.76
N CYS A 200 8.94 -2.24 14.94
CA CYS A 200 9.97 -2.81 14.09
C CYS A 200 11.00 -3.60 14.90
N ILE A 201 11.54 -3.03 15.97
CA ILE A 201 12.55 -3.70 16.80
C ILE A 201 11.97 -4.92 17.52
N ASP A 202 10.78 -4.81 18.06
CA ASP A 202 10.21 -5.84 18.92
C ASP A 202 9.61 -7.00 18.12
N LYS A 203 9.18 -6.76 16.87
CA LYS A 203 8.40 -7.72 16.07
C LYS A 203 8.99 -8.03 14.71
N LEU A 204 9.76 -7.13 14.11
CA LEU A 204 10.26 -7.26 12.74
C LEU A 204 11.79 -7.39 12.66
N PHE A 205 12.51 -7.32 13.78
CA PHE A 205 13.98 -7.37 13.79
C PHE A 205 14.55 -8.66 13.18
N ASP A 206 13.87 -9.79 13.35
CA ASP A 206 14.25 -11.09 12.78
C ASP A 206 13.49 -11.41 11.48
N ALA A 207 12.80 -10.43 10.88
CA ALA A 207 12.10 -10.63 9.61
C ALA A 207 13.10 -10.92 8.48
N THR A 208 12.63 -11.63 7.45
CA THR A 208 13.46 -11.96 6.27
C THR A 208 13.43 -10.87 5.19
N PHE A 209 12.85 -9.71 5.50
CA PHE A 209 12.57 -8.63 4.57
C PHE A 209 12.99 -7.28 5.14
N GLU A 210 13.34 -6.38 4.25
CA GLU A 210 13.80 -5.04 4.62
C GLU A 210 12.63 -4.21 5.16
N THR A 211 12.82 -3.54 6.29
CA THR A 211 11.81 -2.63 6.85
C THR A 211 12.33 -1.20 6.85
N PHE A 212 11.59 -0.27 6.25
CA PHE A 212 11.93 1.14 6.20
C PHE A 212 10.84 1.98 6.86
N VAL A 213 11.21 2.86 7.78
CA VAL A 213 10.29 3.79 8.44
C VAL A 213 10.80 5.21 8.27
N GLN A 214 9.97 6.06 7.68
CA GLN A 214 10.21 7.48 7.52
C GLN A 214 9.08 8.26 8.16
N ILE A 215 9.43 9.18 9.06
CA ILE A 215 8.49 10.10 9.71
C ILE A 215 8.98 11.52 9.45
N SER A 216 8.18 12.29 8.71
CA SER A 216 8.45 13.68 8.39
C SER A 216 7.46 14.60 9.09
N PHE A 217 7.93 15.79 9.47
CA PHE A 217 7.12 16.86 10.03
C PHE A 217 7.38 18.12 9.23
N CYS A 218 6.32 18.76 8.76
CA CYS A 218 6.39 19.98 7.97
C CYS A 218 5.42 21.02 8.53
N SER A 219 5.86 22.28 8.56
CA SER A 219 5.00 23.42 8.83
C SER A 219 4.89 24.34 7.63
N ALA A 220 3.69 24.76 7.26
CA ALA A 220 3.50 25.75 6.19
C ALA A 220 4.07 27.13 6.57
N SER A 221 4.05 27.48 7.86
CA SER A 221 4.54 28.74 8.40
C SER A 221 5.44 28.54 9.62
N MET A 222 6.35 29.49 9.84
CA MET A 222 7.28 29.49 10.98
C MET A 222 7.18 30.77 11.79
N HIS A 223 6.86 30.64 13.08
CA HIS A 223 6.77 31.74 14.02
C HIS A 223 7.72 31.59 15.22
N LEU A 224 7.97 32.68 15.95
CA LEU A 224 8.95 32.68 17.05
C LEU A 224 8.63 31.68 18.20
N LYS A 225 7.37 31.38 18.48
CA LYS A 225 7.05 30.37 19.52
C LYS A 225 7.03 28.93 18.98
N ASP A 226 7.30 28.73 17.70
CA ASP A 226 7.31 27.42 17.05
C ASP A 226 8.64 26.72 17.32
N TYR A 227 9.71 27.50 17.55
CA TYR A 227 11.04 27.00 17.88
C TYR A 227 11.07 26.11 19.12
N GLU A 228 10.29 26.44 20.15
CA GLU A 228 10.26 25.62 21.38
C GLU A 228 9.71 24.21 21.09
N VAL A 229 8.57 24.15 20.39
CA VAL A 229 7.92 22.87 20.04
C VAL A 229 8.77 22.10 19.02
N ARG A 230 9.31 22.78 18.02
CA ARG A 230 10.25 22.20 17.04
C ARG A 230 11.47 21.60 17.73
N ASN A 231 12.10 22.33 18.66
CA ASN A 231 13.28 21.84 19.38
C ASN A 231 12.93 20.66 20.29
N PHE A 232 11.77 20.70 20.95
CA PHE A 232 11.27 19.57 21.74
C PHE A 232 11.09 18.32 20.87
N LEU A 233 10.47 18.46 19.70
CA LEU A 233 10.29 17.38 18.73
C LEU A 233 11.64 16.84 18.22
N MET A 234 12.57 17.73 17.85
CA MET A 234 13.92 17.35 17.42
C MET A 234 14.66 16.55 18.49
N SER A 235 14.62 16.99 19.75
CA SER A 235 15.23 16.23 20.86
C SER A 235 14.59 14.86 21.03
N GLY A 236 13.27 14.75 20.84
CA GLY A 236 12.57 13.45 20.82
C GLY A 236 13.03 12.55 19.67
N MET A 237 13.20 13.10 18.47
CA MET A 237 13.71 12.39 17.29
C MET A 237 15.13 11.88 17.52
N GLU A 238 16.02 12.70 18.09
CA GLU A 238 17.39 12.32 18.44
C GLU A 238 17.43 11.16 19.45
N ILE A 239 16.57 11.21 20.48
CA ILE A 239 16.45 10.12 21.47
C ILE A 239 15.97 8.84 20.79
N ALA A 240 14.92 8.93 19.96
CA ALA A 240 14.38 7.78 19.24
C ALA A 240 15.44 7.14 18.34
N LEU A 241 16.16 7.93 17.55
CA LEU A 241 17.25 7.45 16.68
C LEU A 241 18.36 6.77 17.47
N LYS A 242 18.71 7.31 18.65
CA LYS A 242 19.69 6.67 19.52
C LYS A 242 19.19 5.30 20.03
N GLU A 243 17.93 5.21 20.46
CA GLU A 243 17.29 3.95 20.87
C GLU A 243 17.33 2.92 19.73
N MET A 244 17.05 3.35 18.49
CA MET A 244 17.11 2.48 17.31
C MET A 244 18.53 2.03 16.96
N ALA A 245 19.50 2.96 17.03
CA ALA A 245 20.91 2.67 16.73
C ALA A 245 21.53 1.70 17.75
N GLU A 246 21.15 1.79 19.03
CA GLU A 246 21.54 0.82 20.07
C GLU A 246 21.06 -0.61 19.76
N LYS A 247 20.04 -0.73 18.92
CA LYS A 247 19.46 -1.99 18.42
C LYS A 247 19.97 -2.35 17.02
N GLN A 248 21.08 -1.74 16.58
CA GLN A 248 21.76 -2.01 15.31
C GLN A 248 20.96 -1.61 14.05
N ALA A 249 19.88 -0.83 14.21
CA ALA A 249 19.19 -0.24 13.06
C ALA A 249 20.08 0.82 12.38
N LYS A 250 19.94 0.97 11.06
CA LYS A 250 20.55 2.08 10.34
C LYS A 250 19.63 3.28 10.44
N THR A 251 20.15 4.38 10.98
CA THR A 251 19.34 5.55 11.32
C THR A 251 19.88 6.79 10.62
N ASP A 252 18.99 7.66 10.17
CA ASP A 252 19.32 8.95 9.57
C ASP A 252 18.38 10.06 10.06
N PHE A 253 18.91 11.28 10.12
CA PHE A 253 18.18 12.47 10.53
C PHE A 253 18.56 13.63 9.62
N SER A 254 17.57 14.26 9.02
CA SER A 254 17.79 15.43 8.19
C SER A 254 16.81 16.54 8.50
N ILE A 255 17.26 17.76 8.24
CA ILE A 255 16.50 18.99 8.42
C ILE A 255 16.53 19.69 7.06
N GLY A 256 15.37 19.84 6.43
CA GLY A 256 15.24 20.42 5.10
C GLY A 256 15.12 21.94 5.12
N GLU A 257 15.81 22.64 4.22
CA GLU A 257 15.42 23.99 3.82
C GLU A 257 14.26 23.91 2.82
N PHE A 258 13.29 24.83 2.92
CA PHE A 258 12.06 24.88 2.11
C PHE A 258 12.36 24.80 0.60
N LYS A 259 12.42 23.59 0.05
CA LYS A 259 12.45 23.30 -1.39
C LYS A 259 11.75 21.98 -1.60
N GLY A 260 10.54 22.07 -2.15
CA GLY A 260 9.63 20.94 -2.37
C GLY A 260 10.34 19.67 -2.84
N TYR A 261 9.93 18.56 -2.21
CA TYR A 261 10.15 17.17 -2.60
C TYR A 261 11.37 16.90 -3.49
N VAL A 262 12.51 16.60 -2.86
CA VAL A 262 13.51 15.70 -3.44
C VAL A 262 14.01 14.75 -2.36
N CYS A 263 13.49 13.52 -2.41
CA CYS A 263 14.05 12.37 -1.70
C CYS A 263 15.45 12.07 -2.26
N LEU A 264 16.50 12.23 -1.46
CA LEU A 264 17.84 11.71 -1.73
C LEU A 264 18.46 11.24 -0.41
N ILE A 265 18.56 9.92 -0.27
CA ILE A 265 19.33 9.23 0.76
C ILE A 265 20.81 9.62 0.59
N GLN A 266 21.44 10.23 1.60
CA GLN A 266 22.90 10.25 1.67
C GLN A 266 23.47 10.36 3.09
N HIS A 267 24.39 9.42 3.36
CA HIS A 267 25.08 9.16 4.62
C HIS A 267 25.63 10.37 5.40
N ARG A 268 25.50 10.29 6.74
CA ARG A 268 26.35 10.85 7.81
C ARG A 268 26.58 12.37 7.76
N LYS A 269 26.03 13.12 8.73
CA LYS A 269 26.72 13.69 9.93
C LYS A 269 25.82 14.74 10.60
N LEU A 270 25.66 14.63 11.92
CA LEU A 270 24.99 15.61 12.79
C LEU A 270 25.88 16.85 13.00
N ASN A 271 25.31 18.04 12.76
CA ASN A 271 25.47 19.30 13.52
C ASN A 271 25.01 20.48 12.64
N LEU A 272 23.85 21.08 12.91
CA LEU A 272 23.53 22.43 12.43
C LEU A 272 22.26 22.98 13.10
N ILE A 273 22.42 24.00 13.94
CA ILE A 273 21.32 24.92 14.29
C ILE A 273 21.12 25.79 13.05
N ILE A 274 20.14 25.47 12.21
CA ILE A 274 19.71 26.29 11.08
C ILE A 274 18.42 27.01 11.47
N PRO A 275 18.42 28.34 11.63
CA PRO A 275 17.31 29.05 12.24
C PRO A 275 16.02 29.14 11.40
N ASN A 276 15.96 28.63 10.17
CA ASN A 276 14.82 28.87 9.25
C ASN A 276 14.35 27.63 8.47
N THR A 277 14.30 26.45 9.09
CA THR A 277 13.90 25.19 8.41
C THR A 277 12.54 24.69 8.88
N SER A 278 11.61 24.49 7.95
CA SER A 278 10.22 24.06 8.20
C SER A 278 10.03 22.55 8.28
N ASP A 279 11.04 21.79 7.89
CA ASP A 279 10.89 20.35 7.63
C ASP A 279 11.88 19.57 8.49
N LEU A 280 11.36 18.58 9.22
CA LEU A 280 12.13 17.61 9.99
C LEU A 280 11.87 16.21 9.43
N LEU A 281 12.92 15.41 9.28
CA LEU A 281 12.82 14.05 8.76
C LEU A 281 13.60 13.08 9.63
N LEU A 282 12.91 12.05 10.10
CA LEU A 282 13.49 10.88 10.76
C LEU A 282 13.34 9.67 9.84
N SER A 283 14.44 8.97 9.58
CA SER A 283 14.44 7.76 8.76
C SER A 283 15.18 6.63 9.47
N VAL A 284 14.60 5.44 9.48
CA VAL A 284 15.16 4.24 10.10
C VAL A 284 14.99 3.05 9.15
N GLU A 285 16.06 2.28 8.98
CA GLU A 285 16.14 1.12 8.10
C GLU A 285 16.59 -0.11 8.91
N PHE A 286 15.81 -1.18 8.79
CA PHE A 286 16.06 -2.51 9.35
C PHE A 286 16.24 -3.52 8.20
N LYS A 287 17.04 -4.55 8.45
CA LYS A 287 17.42 -5.57 7.46
C LYS A 287 16.47 -6.75 7.48
#